data_AF-A0A944N6Y9-F1
#
_entry.id   AF-A0A944N6Y9-F1
#
_cell.length_a   1.000
_cell.length_b   1.000
_cell.length_c   1.000
_cell.angle_alpha   90.00
_cell.angle_beta   90.00
_cell.angle_gamma   90.00
#
_symmetry.space_group_name_H-M   'P 1'
#
loop_
_entity.id
_entity.type
_entity.pdbx_description
1 polymer ?
#
loop_
_entity_poly.entity_id
_entity_poly.type
_entity_poly.pdbx_seq_one_letter_code
_entity_poly.pdbx_strand_id
1 'polypeptide(L)'
;KEKDLAGKTVHQGLSVYGNKGSTDQHAFVQQLREGPADFFVTFIEVLKERKKAGIEVEPGITSGDFLQGFMLGTSAALFQNGRPSLTITLEEINPQSLGALIALFERAVGLYASLIGINAYHQPGVEAGKRAAGDVIELSLKIQFQLKSHPEQQFSAASLADIFADTSQTVTIFKLLEHLAANGRVQKFSSDTPFSAEFKANP
;
A
#
# COMPACT_ATOMS: atom_id res chain seq x y z
N LYS A 1 -5.65 6.97 -12.72
CA LYS A 1 -6.99 7.00 -13.37
C LYS A 1 -6.84 6.48 -14.78
N GLU A 2 -7.56 5.42 -15.11
CA GLU A 2 -7.51 4.85 -16.46
C GLU A 2 -8.12 5.80 -17.50
N LYS A 3 -9.25 6.45 -17.20
CA LYS A 3 -9.98 7.32 -18.12
C LYS A 3 -10.02 8.78 -17.67
N ASP A 4 -10.11 9.68 -18.65
CA ASP A 4 -10.38 11.12 -18.47
C ASP A 4 -11.89 11.42 -18.42
N LEU A 5 -12.26 12.71 -18.28
CA LEU A 5 -13.65 13.17 -18.25
C LEU A 5 -14.40 12.96 -19.59
N ALA A 6 -13.69 12.82 -20.70
CA ALA A 6 -14.26 12.51 -22.01
C ALA A 6 -14.38 10.99 -22.27
N GLY A 7 -13.94 10.16 -21.32
CA GLY A 7 -13.97 8.70 -21.42
C GLY A 7 -12.79 8.09 -22.19
N LYS A 8 -11.79 8.88 -22.59
CA LYS A 8 -10.58 8.40 -23.27
C LYS A 8 -9.62 7.79 -22.25
N THR A 9 -8.95 6.71 -22.65
CA THR A 9 -7.90 6.07 -21.84
C THR A 9 -6.64 6.93 -21.79
N VAL A 10 -6.19 7.27 -20.57
CA VAL A 10 -5.07 8.20 -20.29
C VAL A 10 -4.08 7.73 -19.22
N HIS A 11 -4.43 6.76 -18.37
CA HIS A 11 -3.57 6.21 -17.31
C HIS A 11 -2.85 7.25 -16.41
N GLN A 12 -3.55 8.32 -16.02
CA GLN A 12 -2.97 9.46 -15.30
C GLN A 12 -2.87 9.25 -13.79
N GLY A 13 -1.82 9.77 -13.16
CA GLY A 13 -1.70 9.82 -11.71
C GLY A 13 -0.25 9.94 -11.25
N LEU A 14 -0.04 10.59 -10.11
CA LEU A 14 1.25 10.61 -9.45
C LEU A 14 1.26 9.54 -8.36
N SER A 15 2.29 8.72 -8.33
CA SER A 15 2.55 7.85 -7.19
C SER A 15 3.00 8.73 -6.03
N VAL A 16 2.25 8.71 -4.94
CA VAL A 16 2.57 9.48 -3.74
C VAL A 16 3.14 8.53 -2.70
N TYR A 17 4.35 8.84 -2.24
CA TYR A 17 5.01 8.16 -1.14
C TYR A 17 5.22 9.16 0.00
N GLY A 18 5.05 8.73 1.25
CA GLY A 18 5.16 9.59 2.42
C GLY A 18 5.92 8.88 3.54
N ASN A 19 6.74 9.62 4.28
CA ASN A 19 7.64 9.08 5.30
C ASN A 19 7.87 10.09 6.43
N LYS A 20 8.46 9.64 7.54
CA LYS A 20 8.80 10.50 8.69
C LYS A 20 10.31 10.77 8.73
N GLY A 21 10.69 12.04 8.75
CA GLY A 21 12.08 12.43 9.02
C GLY A 21 12.43 12.24 10.52
N SER A 22 13.64 11.78 10.88
CA SER A 22 14.77 11.33 10.05
C SER A 22 14.85 9.80 9.85
N THR A 23 13.96 9.03 10.48
CA THR A 23 14.02 7.55 10.53
C THR A 23 14.14 6.91 9.15
N ASP A 24 13.45 7.46 8.14
CA ASP A 24 13.41 6.88 6.80
C ASP A 24 14.41 7.50 5.82
N GLN A 25 15.33 8.36 6.29
CA GLN A 25 16.47 8.80 5.48
C GLN A 25 17.36 7.62 5.04
N HIS A 26 17.22 6.47 5.71
CA HIS A 26 17.95 5.24 5.39
C HIS A 26 17.18 4.27 4.48
N ALA A 27 15.93 4.59 4.08
CA ALA A 27 15.12 3.69 3.26
C ALA A 27 15.26 3.94 1.75
N PHE A 28 15.02 5.16 1.27
CA PHE A 28 15.01 5.47 -0.17
C PHE A 28 15.68 6.80 -0.55
N VAL A 29 16.38 7.47 0.38
CA VAL A 29 17.16 8.69 0.04
C VAL A 29 18.21 8.38 -1.02
N GLN A 30 18.76 7.16 -1.04
CA GLN A 30 19.65 6.71 -2.11
C GLN A 30 18.96 6.79 -3.48
N GLN A 31 17.71 6.32 -3.58
CA GLN A 31 16.91 6.42 -4.78
C GLN A 31 16.57 7.87 -5.14
N LEU A 32 16.30 8.74 -4.14
CA LEU A 32 16.07 10.16 -4.41
C LEU A 32 17.34 10.87 -4.94
N ARG A 33 18.53 10.40 -4.58
CA ARG A 33 19.78 11.02 -5.03
C ARG A 33 20.24 10.47 -6.38
N GLU A 34 20.27 9.16 -6.52
CA GLU A 34 20.90 8.47 -7.65
C GLU A 34 19.91 7.79 -8.60
N GLY A 35 18.65 7.65 -8.18
CA GLY A 35 17.61 7.06 -9.01
C GLY A 35 17.09 7.98 -10.12
N PRO A 36 16.10 7.50 -10.88
CA PRO A 36 15.45 8.28 -11.93
C PRO A 36 14.93 9.64 -11.45
N ALA A 37 14.95 10.65 -12.32
CA ALA A 37 14.50 12.01 -12.03
C ALA A 37 13.03 12.21 -12.40
N ASP A 38 12.17 11.32 -11.92
CA ASP A 38 10.74 11.25 -12.21
C ASP A 38 9.86 11.60 -10.99
N PHE A 39 10.43 12.31 -10.02
CA PHE A 39 9.77 12.71 -8.78
C PHE A 39 10.05 14.17 -8.43
N PHE A 40 9.26 14.69 -7.50
CA PHE A 40 9.57 15.90 -6.74
C PHE A 40 9.29 15.66 -5.26
N VAL A 41 9.89 16.45 -4.38
CA VAL A 41 9.75 16.29 -2.93
C VAL A 41 9.03 17.48 -2.31
N THR A 42 8.03 17.21 -1.48
CA THR A 42 7.40 18.22 -0.63
C THR A 42 7.83 17.98 0.82
N PHE A 43 8.61 18.89 1.37
CA PHE A 43 8.92 18.92 2.80
C PHE A 43 7.82 19.63 3.57
N ILE A 44 7.49 19.12 4.75
CA ILE A 44 6.59 19.78 5.70
C ILE A 44 7.39 20.01 6.97
N GLU A 45 7.68 21.27 7.26
CA GLU A 45 8.50 21.71 8.38
C GLU A 45 7.61 22.30 9.48
N VAL A 46 7.96 22.06 10.74
CA VAL A 46 7.31 22.70 11.90
C VAL A 46 8.39 23.39 12.74
N LEU A 47 8.26 24.69 12.94
CA LEU A 47 9.31 25.51 13.58
C LEU A 47 9.31 25.39 15.11
N LYS A 48 8.14 25.44 15.74
CA LYS A 48 8.02 25.31 17.19
C LYS A 48 8.02 23.84 17.59
N GLU A 49 8.96 23.50 18.47
CA GLU A 49 8.99 22.21 19.11
C GLU A 49 7.77 21.98 20.02
N ARG A 50 7.56 20.72 20.37
CA ARG A 50 6.60 20.34 21.41
C ARG A 50 6.97 20.98 22.75
N LYS A 51 5.98 21.20 23.62
CA LYS A 51 6.18 21.78 24.97
C LYS A 51 7.23 21.06 25.83
N LYS A 52 7.46 19.77 25.60
CA LYS A 52 8.53 19.02 26.27
C LYS A 52 9.84 19.31 25.55
N ALA A 53 10.79 19.90 26.27
CA ALA A 53 12.14 20.20 25.76
C ALA A 53 12.72 19.01 24.98
N GLY A 54 13.36 19.33 23.85
CA GLY A 54 14.20 18.39 23.11
C GLY A 54 15.26 17.76 24.01
N ILE A 55 15.71 16.57 23.60
CA ILE A 55 16.87 15.96 24.27
C ILE A 55 18.08 16.74 23.77
N GLU A 56 18.88 17.31 24.67
CA GLU A 56 20.17 17.87 24.32
C GLU A 56 21.10 16.74 23.89
N VAL A 57 21.65 16.86 22.69
CA VAL A 57 22.52 15.83 22.08
C VAL A 57 23.97 16.28 22.15
N GLU A 58 24.21 17.59 21.97
CA GLU A 58 25.50 18.26 22.13
C GLU A 58 25.29 19.59 22.86
N PRO A 59 26.33 20.20 23.47
CA PRO A 59 26.19 21.47 24.19
C PRO A 59 25.51 22.55 23.33
N GLY A 60 24.30 22.95 23.71
CA GLY A 60 23.49 23.95 23.01
C GLY A 60 22.77 23.46 21.74
N ILE A 61 22.78 22.14 21.47
CA ILE A 61 22.13 21.52 20.31
C ILE A 61 21.17 20.43 20.78
N THR A 62 19.91 20.57 20.40
CA THR A 62 18.85 19.62 20.71
C THR A 62 18.62 18.61 19.59
N SER A 63 17.86 17.56 19.88
CA SER A 63 17.38 16.65 18.86
C SER A 63 16.46 17.30 17.82
N GLY A 64 15.82 18.44 18.14
CA GLY A 64 15.07 19.24 17.18
C GLY A 64 15.98 19.95 16.17
N ASP A 65 17.09 20.53 16.66
CA ASP A 65 18.11 21.16 15.82
C ASP A 65 18.74 20.14 14.84
N PHE A 66 19.03 18.92 15.31
CA PHE A 66 19.49 17.84 14.44
C PHE A 66 18.47 17.49 13.35
N LEU A 67 17.19 17.40 13.70
CA LEU A 67 16.13 17.11 12.74
C LEU A 67 16.02 18.20 11.66
N GLN A 68 16.10 19.48 12.08
CA GLN A 68 16.11 20.60 11.15
C GLN A 68 17.34 20.57 10.25
N GLY A 69 18.52 20.34 10.82
CA GLY A 69 19.78 20.18 10.07
C GLY A 69 19.68 19.07 9.02
N PHE A 70 19.11 17.91 9.37
CA PHE A 70 18.89 16.81 8.43
C PHE A 70 17.93 17.16 7.30
N MET A 71 16.84 17.90 7.59
CA MET A 71 15.90 18.34 6.56
C MET A 71 16.58 19.30 5.58
N LEU A 72 17.24 20.34 6.11
CA LEU A 72 17.91 21.36 5.30
C LEU A 72 19.05 20.76 4.48
N GLY A 73 19.87 19.88 5.08
CA GLY A 73 20.93 19.16 4.38
C GLY A 73 20.39 18.27 3.24
N THR A 74 19.28 17.59 3.47
CA THR A 74 18.62 16.78 2.43
C THR A 74 18.08 17.66 1.31
N SER A 75 17.40 18.76 1.63
CA SER A 75 16.86 19.69 0.64
C SER A 75 17.97 20.30 -0.23
N ALA A 76 19.07 20.73 0.40
CA ALA A 76 20.24 21.24 -0.32
C ALA A 76 20.87 20.19 -1.23
N ALA A 77 21.01 18.94 -0.76
CA ALA A 77 21.53 17.85 -1.57
C ALA A 77 20.64 17.52 -2.77
N LEU A 78 19.31 17.56 -2.61
CA LEU A 78 18.36 17.40 -3.73
C LEU A 78 18.53 18.52 -4.76
N PHE A 79 18.58 19.77 -4.31
CA PHE A 79 18.77 20.92 -5.18
C PHE A 79 20.07 20.83 -5.99
N GLN A 80 21.19 20.49 -5.33
CA GLN A 80 22.50 20.31 -5.98
C GLN A 80 22.48 19.22 -7.06
N ASN A 81 21.64 18.20 -6.90
CA ASN A 81 21.46 17.12 -7.87
C ASN A 81 20.33 17.39 -8.88
N GLY A 82 19.85 18.63 -8.97
CA GLY A 82 18.79 19.03 -9.91
C GLY A 82 17.43 18.38 -9.61
N ARG A 83 17.19 17.95 -8.37
CA ARG A 83 15.94 17.30 -7.96
C ARG A 83 14.97 18.35 -7.42
N PRO A 84 13.78 18.52 -8.04
CA PRO A 84 12.84 19.55 -7.62
C PRO A 84 12.27 19.24 -6.24
N SER A 85 12.23 20.26 -5.39
CA SER A 85 11.60 20.19 -4.08
C SER A 85 10.90 21.49 -3.73
N LEU A 86 9.96 21.41 -2.79
CA LEU A 86 9.31 22.55 -2.16
C LEU A 86 9.17 22.30 -0.66
N THR A 87 9.05 23.37 0.11
CA THR A 87 8.85 23.29 1.57
C THR A 87 7.58 24.04 1.96
N ILE A 88 6.75 23.39 2.77
CA ILE A 88 5.62 24.01 3.47
C ILE A 88 6.04 24.15 4.94
N THR A 89 6.21 25.37 5.41
CA THR A 89 6.63 25.64 6.79
C THR A 89 5.42 26.04 7.63
N LEU A 90 5.24 25.36 8.76
CA LEU A 90 4.26 25.66 9.79
C LEU A 90 4.98 26.26 11.00
N GLU A 91 4.45 27.34 11.57
CA GLU A 91 5.01 27.88 12.81
C GLU A 91 4.89 26.86 13.95
N GLU A 92 3.73 26.22 14.10
CA GLU A 92 3.49 25.13 15.04
C GLU A 92 2.45 24.16 14.49
N ILE A 93 2.42 22.95 15.03
CA ILE A 93 1.36 22.00 14.75
C ILE A 93 0.22 22.14 15.76
N ASN A 94 -0.95 22.56 15.28
CA ASN A 94 -2.17 22.71 16.06
C ASN A 94 -3.38 22.38 15.15
N PRO A 95 -4.62 22.30 15.68
CA PRO A 95 -5.77 21.95 14.87
C PRO A 95 -6.00 22.88 13.66
N GLN A 96 -5.67 24.17 13.79
CA GLN A 96 -5.80 25.14 12.70
C GLN A 96 -4.76 24.88 11.60
N SER A 97 -3.48 24.75 11.94
CA SER A 97 -2.42 24.52 10.95
C SER A 97 -2.55 23.15 10.28
N LEU A 98 -2.99 22.13 11.02
CA LEU A 98 -3.32 20.81 10.46
C LEU A 98 -4.52 20.89 9.50
N GLY A 99 -5.59 21.57 9.89
CA GLY A 99 -6.76 21.76 9.03
C GLY A 99 -6.44 22.53 7.75
N ALA A 100 -5.61 23.57 7.85
CA ALA A 100 -5.12 24.32 6.69
C ALA A 100 -4.30 23.43 5.74
N LEU A 101 -3.44 22.57 6.27
CA LEU A 101 -2.64 21.64 5.48
C LEU A 101 -3.51 20.61 4.74
N ILE A 102 -4.52 20.05 5.42
CA ILE A 102 -5.49 19.13 4.79
C ILE A 102 -6.24 19.86 3.67
N ALA A 103 -6.81 21.04 3.96
CA ALA A 103 -7.57 21.82 2.98
C ALA A 103 -6.71 22.24 1.78
N LEU A 104 -5.43 22.56 1.99
CA LEU A 104 -4.47 22.85 0.93
C LEU A 104 -4.34 21.65 -0.02
N PHE A 105 -4.09 20.45 0.51
CA PHE A 105 -3.91 19.26 -0.33
C PHE A 105 -5.21 18.79 -0.98
N GLU A 106 -6.36 18.90 -0.32
CA GLU A 106 -7.66 18.62 -0.95
C GLU A 106 -7.89 19.52 -2.18
N ARG A 107 -7.60 20.82 -2.05
CA ARG A 107 -7.70 21.78 -3.16
C ARG A 107 -6.66 21.50 -4.24
N ALA A 108 -5.41 21.23 -3.85
CA ALA A 108 -4.34 20.95 -4.79
C ALA A 108 -4.65 19.72 -5.64
N VAL A 109 -5.16 18.65 -5.04
CA VAL A 109 -5.59 17.43 -5.76
C VAL A 109 -6.74 17.74 -6.72
N GLY A 110 -7.75 18.50 -6.28
CA GLY A 110 -8.87 18.90 -7.14
C GLY A 110 -8.43 19.75 -8.34
N LEU A 111 -7.55 20.73 -8.11
CA LEU A 111 -6.97 21.58 -9.16
C LEU A 111 -6.12 20.75 -10.12
N TYR A 112 -5.21 19.92 -9.61
CA TYR A 112 -4.39 19.02 -10.42
C TYR A 112 -5.26 18.15 -11.33
N ALA A 113 -6.26 17.46 -10.76
CA ALA A 113 -7.16 16.61 -11.52
C ALA A 113 -7.91 17.38 -12.62
N SER A 114 -8.33 18.62 -12.32
CA SER A 114 -8.98 19.50 -13.31
C SER A 114 -8.03 19.87 -14.45
N LEU A 115 -6.76 20.17 -14.14
CA LEU A 115 -5.73 20.51 -15.14
C LEU A 115 -5.43 19.35 -16.09
N ILE A 116 -5.41 18.12 -15.58
CA ILE A 116 -5.13 16.92 -16.40
C ILE A 116 -6.41 16.23 -16.91
N GLY A 117 -7.58 16.85 -16.72
CA GLY A 117 -8.86 16.39 -17.28
C GLY A 117 -9.41 15.10 -16.67
N ILE A 118 -9.11 14.76 -15.42
CA ILE A 118 -9.63 13.56 -14.75
C ILE A 118 -10.59 13.90 -13.62
N ASN A 119 -11.44 12.96 -13.24
CA ASN A 119 -12.31 13.11 -12.07
C ASN A 119 -11.57 12.67 -10.78
N ALA A 120 -11.40 13.60 -9.84
CA ALA A 120 -10.75 13.35 -8.55
C ALA A 120 -11.62 12.54 -7.57
N TYR A 121 -12.95 12.55 -7.72
CA TYR A 121 -13.90 12.22 -6.66
C TYR A 121 -14.55 10.83 -6.78
N HIS A 122 -14.39 10.13 -7.90
CA HIS A 122 -14.87 8.74 -8.04
C HIS A 122 -13.75 7.71 -7.83
N GLN A 123 -14.06 6.45 -7.51
CA GLN A 123 -13.05 5.39 -7.33
C GLN A 123 -13.47 4.04 -7.96
N PRO A 124 -13.74 3.96 -9.28
CA PRO A 124 -14.28 2.76 -9.91
C PRO A 124 -13.33 1.55 -9.82
N GLY A 125 -12.01 1.79 -9.74
CA GLY A 125 -11.01 0.72 -9.66
C GLY A 125 -11.10 -0.14 -8.40
N VAL A 126 -11.67 0.37 -7.30
CA VAL A 126 -11.77 -0.42 -6.05
C VAL A 126 -12.85 -1.50 -6.13
N GLU A 127 -13.87 -1.30 -6.97
CA GLU A 127 -14.99 -2.23 -7.09
C GLU A 127 -14.58 -3.53 -7.80
N ALA A 128 -13.63 -3.46 -8.73
CA ALA A 128 -13.06 -4.65 -9.35
C ALA A 128 -12.33 -5.53 -8.31
N GLY A 129 -11.54 -4.92 -7.42
CA GLY A 129 -10.86 -5.62 -6.33
C GLY A 129 -11.83 -6.28 -5.35
N LYS A 130 -12.92 -5.60 -4.99
CA LYS A 130 -13.96 -6.16 -4.13
C LYS A 130 -14.66 -7.36 -4.77
N ARG A 131 -15.00 -7.28 -6.07
CA ARG A 131 -15.60 -8.40 -6.80
C ARG A 131 -14.68 -9.61 -6.83
N ALA A 132 -13.42 -9.41 -7.24
CA ALA A 132 -12.44 -10.50 -7.26
C ALA A 132 -12.24 -11.15 -5.89
N ALA A 133 -12.23 -10.36 -4.80
CA ALA A 133 -12.19 -10.90 -3.45
C ALA A 133 -13.46 -11.70 -3.09
N GLY A 134 -14.63 -11.22 -3.51
CA GLY A 134 -15.90 -11.94 -3.38
C GLY A 134 -15.89 -13.30 -4.08
N ASP A 135 -15.42 -13.35 -5.33
CA ASP A 135 -15.33 -14.59 -6.11
C ASP A 135 -14.44 -15.63 -5.41
N VAL A 136 -13.33 -15.20 -4.81
CA VAL A 136 -12.43 -16.07 -4.03
C VAL A 136 -13.10 -16.58 -2.75
N ILE A 137 -13.92 -15.76 -2.09
CA ILE A 137 -14.69 -16.17 -0.90
C ILE A 137 -15.75 -17.21 -1.29
N GLU A 138 -16.48 -16.98 -2.38
CA GLU A 138 -17.46 -17.95 -2.89
C GLU A 138 -16.80 -19.28 -3.27
N LEU A 139 -15.63 -19.24 -3.90
CA LEU A 139 -14.84 -20.44 -4.20
C LEU A 139 -14.43 -21.16 -2.90
N SER A 140 -14.00 -20.43 -1.86
CA SER A 140 -13.69 -21.03 -0.56
C SER A 140 -14.90 -21.70 0.09
N LEU A 141 -16.10 -21.15 -0.06
CA LEU A 141 -17.35 -21.76 0.41
C LEU A 141 -17.68 -23.03 -0.39
N LYS A 142 -17.52 -23.01 -1.72
CA LYS A 142 -17.70 -24.19 -2.57
C LYS A 142 -16.75 -25.33 -2.20
N ILE A 143 -15.47 -25.03 -1.98
CA ILE A 143 -14.47 -26.01 -1.50
C ILE A 143 -14.91 -26.63 -0.18
N GLN A 144 -15.24 -25.80 0.81
CA GLN A 144 -15.66 -26.28 2.13
C GLN A 144 -16.93 -27.13 2.05
N PHE A 145 -17.89 -26.75 1.21
CA PHE A 145 -19.09 -27.53 0.96
C PHE A 145 -18.74 -28.90 0.35
N GLN A 146 -17.91 -28.93 -0.71
CA GLN A 146 -17.51 -30.16 -1.38
C GLN A 146 -16.81 -31.14 -0.43
N LEU A 147 -15.90 -30.64 0.41
CA LEU A 147 -15.21 -31.44 1.42
C LEU A 147 -16.17 -31.97 2.50
N LYS A 148 -17.08 -31.13 2.99
CA LYS A 148 -18.07 -31.53 4.01
C LYS A 148 -19.10 -32.53 3.49
N SER A 149 -19.47 -32.44 2.22
CA SER A 149 -20.40 -33.38 1.57
C SER A 149 -19.77 -34.75 1.32
N HIS A 150 -18.44 -34.83 1.28
CA HIS A 150 -17.68 -36.07 1.06
C HIS A 150 -16.66 -36.26 2.18
N PRO A 151 -17.12 -36.43 3.44
CA PRO A 151 -16.25 -36.34 4.60
C PRO A 151 -15.19 -37.43 4.63
N GLU A 152 -15.34 -38.55 3.89
CA GLU A 152 -14.35 -39.63 3.82
C GLU A 152 -13.35 -39.48 2.66
N GLN A 153 -13.61 -38.59 1.70
CA GLN A 153 -12.81 -38.45 0.50
C GLN A 153 -11.73 -37.37 0.66
N GLN A 154 -10.55 -37.67 0.14
CA GLN A 154 -9.46 -36.71 0.01
C GLN A 154 -9.48 -36.09 -1.38
N PHE A 155 -9.21 -34.79 -1.45
CA PHE A 155 -9.16 -34.07 -2.71
C PHE A 155 -7.87 -33.27 -2.82
N SER A 156 -7.24 -33.31 -4.00
CA SER A 156 -6.17 -32.39 -4.33
C SER A 156 -6.76 -31.09 -4.90
N ALA A 157 -5.94 -30.04 -4.97
CA ALA A 157 -6.37 -28.79 -5.60
C ALA A 157 -6.76 -28.99 -7.07
N ALA A 158 -6.04 -29.87 -7.78
CA ALA A 158 -6.33 -30.21 -9.18
C ALA A 158 -7.66 -30.94 -9.33
N SER A 159 -7.93 -31.95 -8.48
CA SER A 159 -9.20 -32.68 -8.58
C SER A 159 -10.41 -31.81 -8.26
N LEU A 160 -10.29 -30.86 -7.32
CA LEU A 160 -11.34 -29.86 -7.07
C LEU A 160 -11.51 -28.90 -8.24
N ALA A 161 -10.42 -28.47 -8.88
CA ALA A 161 -10.49 -27.62 -10.06
C ALA A 161 -11.23 -28.31 -11.23
N ASP A 162 -10.97 -29.61 -11.42
CA ASP A 162 -11.68 -30.44 -12.41
C ASP A 162 -13.16 -30.60 -12.05
N ILE A 163 -13.50 -30.85 -10.79
CA ILE A 163 -14.89 -30.95 -10.29
C ILE A 163 -15.64 -29.63 -10.52
N PHE A 164 -14.98 -28.49 -10.30
CA PHE A 164 -15.56 -27.17 -10.52
C PHE A 164 -15.50 -26.71 -11.98
N ALA A 165 -14.96 -27.54 -12.88
CA ALA A 165 -14.78 -27.27 -14.30
C ALA A 165 -14.02 -25.96 -14.60
N ASP A 166 -13.04 -25.61 -13.76
CA ASP A 166 -12.19 -24.42 -13.92
C ASP A 166 -10.75 -24.71 -13.46
N THR A 167 -9.97 -25.31 -14.36
CA THR A 167 -8.56 -25.65 -14.12
C THR A 167 -7.67 -24.42 -13.91
N SER A 168 -8.11 -23.24 -14.36
CA SER A 168 -7.35 -21.98 -14.16
C SER A 168 -7.27 -21.59 -12.68
N GLN A 169 -8.22 -22.06 -11.86
CA GLN A 169 -8.29 -21.77 -10.43
C GLN A 169 -7.46 -22.71 -9.56
N THR A 170 -6.77 -23.69 -10.13
CA THR A 170 -6.00 -24.71 -9.37
C THR A 170 -5.07 -24.07 -8.32
N VAL A 171 -4.34 -23.02 -8.68
CA VAL A 171 -3.42 -22.33 -7.76
C VAL A 171 -4.20 -21.59 -6.65
N THR A 172 -5.33 -20.97 -6.98
CA THR A 172 -6.20 -20.30 -6.01
C THR A 172 -6.78 -21.31 -5.02
N ILE A 173 -7.31 -22.43 -5.53
CA ILE A 173 -7.85 -23.53 -4.73
C ILE A 173 -6.78 -24.08 -3.79
N PHE A 174 -5.58 -24.33 -4.29
CA PHE A 174 -4.44 -24.77 -3.48
C PHE A 174 -4.16 -23.80 -2.32
N LYS A 175 -4.04 -22.48 -2.60
CA LYS A 175 -3.80 -21.47 -1.55
C LYS A 175 -4.94 -21.42 -0.52
N LEU A 176 -6.19 -21.57 -0.96
CA LEU A 176 -7.36 -21.60 -0.08
C LEU A 176 -7.33 -22.84 0.83
N LEU A 177 -6.98 -24.01 0.29
CA LEU A 177 -6.86 -25.25 1.05
C LEU A 177 -5.73 -25.18 2.09
N GLU A 178 -4.56 -24.66 1.72
CA GLU A 178 -3.46 -24.40 2.66
C GLU A 178 -3.91 -23.47 3.79
N HIS A 179 -4.60 -22.38 3.45
CA HIS A 179 -5.11 -21.44 4.43
C HIS A 179 -6.16 -22.08 5.35
N LEU A 180 -7.09 -22.88 4.81
CA LEU A 180 -8.07 -23.62 5.61
C LEU A 180 -7.38 -24.61 6.55
N ALA A 181 -6.38 -25.35 6.06
CA ALA A 181 -5.65 -26.35 6.83
C ALA A 181 -4.83 -25.72 7.96
N ALA A 182 -4.09 -24.65 7.66
CA ALA A 182 -3.32 -23.92 8.66
C ALA A 182 -4.19 -23.32 9.78
N ASN A 183 -5.48 -23.09 9.51
CA ASN A 183 -6.46 -22.61 10.48
C ASN A 183 -7.36 -23.74 11.03
N GLY A 184 -6.94 -25.00 10.90
CA GLY A 184 -7.64 -26.15 11.48
C GLY A 184 -9.06 -26.37 10.97
N ARG A 185 -9.42 -25.87 9.78
CA ARG A 185 -10.75 -26.03 9.19
C ARG A 185 -10.88 -27.28 8.31
N VAL A 186 -9.75 -27.80 7.83
CA VAL A 186 -9.64 -29.02 7.03
C VAL A 186 -8.36 -29.76 7.44
N GLN A 187 -8.30 -31.06 7.20
CA GLN A 187 -7.08 -31.85 7.39
C GLN A 187 -6.27 -31.88 6.09
N LYS A 188 -4.95 -31.71 6.21
CA LYS A 188 -3.99 -31.80 5.09
C LYS A 188 -3.19 -33.09 5.19
N PHE A 189 -3.00 -33.75 4.05
CA PHE A 189 -2.17 -34.94 3.88
C PHE A 189 -1.03 -34.59 2.93
N SER A 190 0.20 -34.64 3.45
CA SER A 190 1.40 -34.32 2.67
C SER A 190 1.66 -35.37 1.60
N SER A 191 2.21 -34.92 0.47
CA SER A 191 2.62 -35.73 -0.67
C SER A 191 4.05 -35.32 -1.09
N ASP A 192 4.55 -35.87 -2.20
CA ASP A 192 5.90 -35.61 -2.73
C ASP A 192 6.16 -34.12 -2.99
N THR A 193 5.11 -33.37 -3.33
CA THR A 193 5.16 -31.92 -3.49
C THR A 193 4.03 -31.22 -2.72
N PRO A 194 4.19 -29.94 -2.35
CA PRO A 194 3.10 -29.18 -1.76
C PRO A 194 1.84 -29.15 -2.64
N PHE A 195 1.99 -29.09 -3.97
CA PHE A 195 0.86 -29.02 -4.91
C PHE A 195 0.11 -30.34 -5.07
N SER A 196 0.74 -31.47 -4.78
CA SER A 196 0.11 -32.80 -4.77
C SER A 196 -0.48 -33.18 -3.42
N ALA A 197 -0.46 -32.28 -2.43
CA ALA A 197 -1.11 -32.51 -1.15
C ALA A 197 -2.62 -32.68 -1.32
N GLU A 198 -3.19 -33.57 -0.51
CA GLU A 198 -4.63 -33.81 -0.48
C GLU A 198 -5.25 -33.29 0.81
N PHE A 199 -6.54 -32.99 0.74
CA PHE A 199 -7.28 -32.33 1.81
C PHE A 199 -8.62 -33.02 2.04
N LYS A 200 -9.04 -33.09 3.30
CA LYS A 200 -10.28 -33.73 3.76
C LYS A 200 -10.99 -32.81 4.75
N ALA A 201 -12.32 -32.91 4.86
CA ALA A 201 -13.03 -32.28 5.97
C ALA A 201 -12.52 -32.82 7.31
N ASN A 202 -12.56 -31.99 8.36
CA ASN A 202 -12.35 -32.50 9.71
C ASN A 202 -13.48 -33.47 10.09
N PRO A 203 -13.19 -34.46 10.95
CA PRO A 203 -14.21 -35.33 11.54
C PRO A 203 -15.23 -34.54 12.38
#